data_AF-A0A962QRF9-F1
#
_entry.id   AF-A0A962QRF9-F1
#
_cell.length_a   1.000
_cell.length_b   1.000
_cell.length_c   1.000
_cell.angle_alpha   90.00
_cell.angle_beta   90.00
_cell.angle_gamma   90.00
#
_symmetry.space_group_name_H-M   'P 1'
#
loop_
_entity.id
_entity.type
_entity.pdbx_description
1 polymer ?
#
loop_
_entity_poly.entity_id
_entity_poly.type
_entity_poly.pdbx_seq_one_letter_code
_entity_poly.pdbx_strand_id
1 'polypeptide(L)'
;IDDDFDMIVLPGGQPGADHLDADPRIHALLQRMAEQGRYTAAICAAPKVLLNAGLLDGHRATAYPGVIDGRLATGSQLLHDAVVSDGKVVTSRGPGTAMDFALTLIEHLLGAAKRHEVEQPLLRPQG
;
A
#
# COMPACT_ATOMS: atom_id res chain seq x y z
N ILE A 1 -15.48 13.09 -5.94
CA ILE A 1 -14.89 11.85 -6.49
C ILE A 1 -15.98 10.81 -6.33
N ASP A 2 -16.78 10.64 -7.39
CA ASP A 2 -18.02 9.85 -7.42
C ASP A 2 -17.85 8.52 -8.17
N ASP A 3 -16.62 8.13 -8.50
CA ASP A 3 -16.31 6.83 -9.09
C ASP A 3 -16.05 5.80 -7.99
N ASP A 4 -16.62 4.61 -8.18
CA ASP A 4 -16.58 3.49 -7.25
C ASP A 4 -15.30 2.66 -7.47
N PHE A 5 -14.20 3.02 -6.81
CA PHE A 5 -12.90 2.34 -7.02
C PHE A 5 -12.75 1.09 -6.17
N ASP A 6 -12.28 -0.03 -6.71
CA ASP A 6 -11.98 -1.22 -5.89
C ASP A 6 -10.71 -1.08 -5.04
N MET A 7 -9.84 -0.14 -5.40
CA MET A 7 -8.56 0.09 -4.72
C MET A 7 -8.12 1.56 -4.85
N ILE A 8 -7.54 2.08 -3.77
CA ILE A 8 -6.78 3.33 -3.77
C ILE A 8 -5.30 3.03 -3.52
N VAL A 9 -4.42 3.63 -4.33
CA VAL A 9 -2.97 3.39 -4.28
C VAL A 9 -2.24 4.71 -4.08
N LEU A 10 -1.51 4.84 -2.99
CA LEU A 10 -0.71 6.02 -2.67
C LEU A 10 0.76 5.80 -3.03
N PRO A 11 1.29 6.50 -4.04
CA PRO A 11 2.72 6.45 -4.36
C PRO A 11 3.52 7.20 -3.29
N GLY A 12 4.75 6.78 -3.06
CA GLY A 12 5.68 7.52 -2.20
C GLY A 12 6.34 8.69 -2.91
N GLY A 13 7.55 9.03 -2.46
CA GLY A 13 8.30 10.18 -2.95
C GLY A 13 7.95 11.46 -2.20
N GLN A 14 8.97 12.25 -1.86
CA GLN A 14 8.80 13.55 -1.22
C GLN A 14 8.94 14.68 -2.25
N PRO A 15 8.21 15.80 -2.10
CA PRO A 15 7.27 16.09 -1.00
C PRO A 15 5.84 15.52 -1.21
N GLY A 16 5.60 14.76 -2.29
CA GLY A 16 4.25 14.27 -2.63
C GLY A 16 3.55 13.49 -1.51
N ALA A 17 4.26 12.58 -0.85
CA ALA A 17 3.73 11.82 0.28
C ALA A 17 3.40 12.70 1.50
N ASP A 18 4.10 13.83 1.69
CA ASP A 18 3.77 14.81 2.74
C ASP A 18 2.46 15.56 2.40
N HIS A 19 2.28 15.93 1.13
CA HIS A 19 1.06 16.59 0.68
C HIS A 19 -0.17 15.66 0.76
N LEU A 20 -0.01 14.39 0.40
CA LEU A 20 -1.07 13.39 0.56
C LEU A 20 -1.47 13.21 2.03
N ASP A 21 -0.49 13.21 2.94
CA ASP A 21 -0.71 13.09 4.39
C ASP A 21 -1.37 14.35 4.98
N ALA A 22 -1.07 15.52 4.45
CA ALA A 22 -1.65 16.78 4.91
C ALA A 22 -3.06 17.06 4.35
N ASP A 23 -3.53 16.30 3.36
CA ASP A 23 -4.84 16.52 2.74
C ASP A 23 -5.95 15.71 3.44
N PRO A 24 -6.83 16.34 4.24
CA PRO A 24 -7.88 15.62 4.97
C PRO A 24 -8.86 14.87 4.05
N ARG A 25 -8.96 15.27 2.77
CA ARG A 25 -9.81 14.58 1.78
C ARG A 25 -9.26 13.20 1.45
N ILE A 26 -7.94 13.02 1.49
CA ILE A 26 -7.28 11.72 1.28
C ILE A 26 -7.57 10.79 2.46
N HIS A 27 -7.45 11.28 3.70
CA HIS A 27 -7.78 10.51 4.90
C HIS A 27 -9.23 10.05 4.90
N ALA A 28 -10.17 10.96 4.62
CA ALA A 28 -11.58 10.62 4.54
C ALA A 28 -11.88 9.59 3.44
N LEU A 29 -11.22 9.70 2.29
CA LEU A 29 -11.37 8.73 1.20
C LEU A 29 -10.83 7.35 1.58
N LEU A 30 -9.65 7.30 2.21
CA LEU A 30 -9.04 6.06 2.69
C LEU A 30 -9.93 5.33 3.70
N GLN A 31 -10.45 6.06 4.68
CA GLN A 31 -11.35 5.50 5.70
C GLN A 31 -12.64 4.97 5.07
N ARG A 32 -13.28 5.76 4.19
CA ARG A 32 -14.48 5.32 3.45
C ARG A 32 -14.22 4.07 2.62
N MET A 33 -13.08 3.99 1.94
CA MET A 33 -12.69 2.80 1.17
C MET A 33 -12.55 1.57 2.07
N ALA A 34 -11.89 1.72 3.22
CA ALA A 34 -11.72 0.63 4.19
C ALA A 34 -13.06 0.17 4.78
N GLU A 35 -13.96 1.10 5.15
CA GLU A 35 -15.31 0.80 5.64
C GLU A 35 -16.16 0.03 4.62
N GLN A 36 -15.93 0.28 3.33
CA GLN A 36 -16.58 -0.44 2.22
C GLN A 36 -15.92 -1.80 1.90
N GLY A 37 -14.88 -2.20 2.64
CA GLY A 37 -14.15 -3.45 2.40
C GLY A 37 -13.28 -3.43 1.13
N ARG A 38 -12.95 -2.24 0.62
CA ARG A 38 -12.11 -2.03 -0.57
C ARG A 38 -10.63 -1.97 -0.20
N TYR A 39 -9.76 -2.13 -1.19
CA TYR A 39 -8.31 -2.13 -0.94
C TYR A 39 -7.75 -0.73 -0.70
N THR A 40 -6.84 -0.61 0.26
CA THR A 40 -6.00 0.56 0.46
C THR A 40 -4.53 0.16 0.38
N ALA A 41 -3.79 0.77 -0.54
CA ALA A 41 -2.41 0.40 -0.81
C ALA A 41 -1.48 1.61 -0.77
N ALA A 42 -0.24 1.42 -0.30
CA ALA A 42 0.76 2.49 -0.26
C ALA A 42 2.19 1.97 -0.39
N ILE A 43 3.06 2.75 -1.02
CA ILE A 43 4.46 2.37 -1.23
C ILE A 43 5.42 3.46 -0.76
N CYS A 44 6.61 3.04 -0.30
CA CYS A 44 7.72 3.92 0.02
C CYS A 44 7.40 4.85 1.21
N ALA A 45 7.26 6.15 0.98
CA ALA A 45 6.94 7.12 2.03
C ALA A 45 5.45 7.21 2.37
N ALA A 46 4.57 6.73 1.48
CA ALA A 46 3.12 6.85 1.64
C ALA A 46 2.45 5.94 2.69
N PRO A 47 3.03 4.82 3.18
CA PRO A 47 2.44 4.05 4.27
C PRO A 47 2.17 4.87 5.54
N LYS A 48 2.87 5.99 5.76
CA LYS A 48 2.54 6.92 6.85
C LYS A 48 1.13 7.51 6.74
N VAL A 49 0.61 7.66 5.52
CA VAL A 49 -0.74 8.20 5.28
C VAL A 49 -1.78 7.17 5.75
N LEU A 50 -1.56 5.89 5.44
CA LEU A 50 -2.40 4.80 5.96
C LEU A 50 -2.30 4.71 7.49
N LEU A 51 -1.09 4.87 8.05
CA LEU A 51 -0.87 4.90 9.49
C LEU A 51 -1.66 6.04 10.15
N ASN A 52 -1.54 7.25 9.63
CA ASN A 52 -2.21 8.43 10.18
C ASN A 52 -3.73 8.41 9.96
N ALA A 53 -4.21 7.68 8.94
CA ALA A 53 -5.64 7.42 8.74
C ALA A 53 -6.21 6.32 9.67
N GLY A 54 -5.36 5.68 10.50
CA GLY A 54 -5.75 4.60 11.42
C GLY A 54 -5.87 3.22 10.76
N LEU A 55 -5.42 3.07 9.51
CA LEU A 55 -5.62 1.84 8.73
C LEU A 55 -4.53 0.78 8.93
N LEU A 56 -3.50 1.06 9.72
CA LEU A 56 -2.46 0.09 10.07
C LEU A 56 -2.60 -0.49 11.48
N ASP A 57 -3.62 -0.08 12.22
CA ASP A 57 -3.87 -0.56 13.59
C ASP A 57 -4.29 -2.04 13.57
N GLY A 58 -3.56 -2.87 14.29
CA GLY A 58 -3.75 -4.32 14.30
C GLY A 58 -3.27 -5.06 13.03
N HIS A 59 -2.66 -4.35 12.08
CA HIS A 59 -2.18 -4.94 10.82
C HIS A 59 -0.65 -5.03 10.74
N ARG A 60 -0.18 -5.94 9.89
CA ARG A 60 1.20 -6.06 9.44
C ARG A 60 1.42 -5.11 8.26
N ALA A 61 2.53 -4.39 8.24
CA ALA A 61 2.86 -3.46 7.17
C ALA A 61 4.36 -3.37 6.91
N THR A 62 4.74 -2.81 5.78
CA THR A 62 6.10 -2.39 5.46
C THR A 62 6.13 -0.98 4.90
N ALA A 63 7.29 -0.33 4.90
CA ALA A 63 7.46 1.02 4.38
C ALA A 63 8.92 1.30 4.01
N TYR A 64 9.18 2.48 3.47
CA TYR A 64 10.55 2.99 3.40
C TYR A 64 11.12 3.11 4.83
N PRO A 65 12.39 2.72 5.07
CA PRO A 65 12.97 2.74 6.41
C PRO A 65 12.82 4.09 7.11
N GLY A 66 12.44 4.08 8.39
CA GLY A 66 12.29 5.30 9.20
C GLY A 66 10.95 6.02 9.06
N VAL A 67 10.08 5.65 8.10
CA VAL A 67 8.83 6.38 7.84
C VAL A 67 7.75 6.10 8.90
N ILE A 68 7.66 4.85 9.38
CA ILE A 68 6.65 4.41 10.37
C ILE A 68 7.28 3.71 11.58
N ASP A 69 8.60 3.77 11.71
CA ASP A 69 9.35 3.10 12.78
C ASP A 69 8.90 3.62 14.15
N GLY A 70 8.51 2.70 15.05
CA GLY A 70 8.04 3.05 16.40
C GLY A 70 6.68 3.77 16.46
N ARG A 71 5.98 3.93 15.33
CA ARG A 71 4.69 4.63 15.24
C ARG A 71 3.47 3.70 15.17
N LEU A 72 3.69 2.39 15.00
CA LEU A 72 2.63 1.40 14.91
C LEU A 72 2.01 1.11 16.28
N ALA A 73 0.69 0.92 16.29
CA ALA A 73 -0.06 0.57 17.49
C ALA A 73 0.32 -0.82 18.04
N THR A 74 -0.05 -1.09 19.29
CA THR A 74 0.12 -2.43 19.88
C THR A 74 -0.69 -3.46 19.09
N GLY A 75 -0.05 -4.56 18.71
CA GLY A 75 -0.65 -5.61 17.88
C GLY A 75 -0.36 -5.47 16.39
N SER A 76 0.12 -4.31 15.94
CA SER A 76 0.64 -4.12 14.58
C SER A 76 2.10 -4.57 14.48
N GLN A 77 2.55 -4.91 13.27
CA GLN A 77 3.93 -5.36 13.04
C GLN A 77 4.55 -4.69 11.81
N LEU A 78 5.73 -4.07 12.00
CA LEU A 78 6.56 -3.62 10.88
C LEU A 78 7.39 -4.80 10.36
N LEU A 79 7.29 -5.07 9.06
CA LEU A 79 8.03 -6.13 8.38
C LEU A 79 8.99 -5.54 7.34
N HIS A 80 9.92 -6.37 6.86
CA HIS A 80 10.95 -5.99 5.90
C HIS A 80 10.81 -6.65 4.53
N ASP A 81 9.73 -7.39 4.31
CA ASP A 81 9.33 -7.98 3.03
C ASP A 81 9.14 -6.91 1.94
N ALA A 82 9.32 -7.28 0.67
CA ALA A 82 9.17 -6.36 -0.45
C ALA A 82 7.74 -5.78 -0.54
N VAL A 83 6.75 -6.63 -0.26
CA VAL A 83 5.34 -6.29 -0.21
C VAL A 83 4.72 -7.04 0.97
N VAL A 84 3.87 -6.35 1.74
CA VAL A 84 3.07 -6.95 2.80
C VAL A 84 1.61 -6.77 2.43
N SER A 85 0.88 -7.88 2.35
CA SER A 85 -0.58 -7.89 2.21
C SER A 85 -1.18 -8.42 3.51
N ASP A 86 -2.00 -7.61 4.18
CA ASP A 86 -2.73 -7.97 5.39
C ASP A 86 -4.20 -7.57 5.20
N GLY A 87 -5.05 -8.57 4.93
CA GLY A 87 -6.43 -8.34 4.53
C GLY A 87 -6.55 -7.46 3.28
N LYS A 88 -7.13 -6.27 3.43
CA LYS A 88 -7.32 -5.27 2.35
C LYS A 88 -6.28 -4.15 2.38
N VAL A 89 -5.28 -4.24 3.26
CA VAL A 89 -4.16 -3.30 3.35
C VAL A 89 -2.94 -3.89 2.64
N VAL A 90 -2.39 -3.16 1.67
CA VAL A 90 -1.19 -3.60 0.92
C VAL A 90 -0.11 -2.54 0.98
N THR A 91 1.06 -2.87 1.52
CA THR A 91 2.16 -1.91 1.66
C THR A 91 3.45 -2.40 1.03
N SER A 92 4.31 -1.48 0.59
CA SER A 92 5.60 -1.80 -0.02
C SER A 92 6.70 -0.78 0.33
N ARG A 93 7.96 -1.18 0.19
CA ARG A 93 9.11 -0.50 0.80
C ARG A 93 9.68 0.69 0.03
N GLY A 94 9.77 0.61 -1.30
CA GLY A 94 10.58 1.59 -2.02
C GLY A 94 10.57 1.39 -3.54
N PRO A 95 11.33 2.20 -4.29
CA PRO A 95 11.41 2.06 -5.75
C PRO A 95 11.89 0.67 -6.18
N GLY A 96 12.80 0.05 -5.42
CA GLY A 96 13.29 -1.31 -5.69
C GLY A 96 12.22 -2.41 -5.58
N THR A 97 11.10 -2.14 -4.92
CA THR A 97 10.00 -3.10 -4.71
C THR A 97 8.73 -2.69 -5.47
N ALA A 98 8.80 -1.65 -6.30
CA ALA A 98 7.64 -1.08 -6.99
C ALA A 98 6.98 -2.04 -7.97
N MET A 99 7.78 -2.90 -8.62
CA MET A 99 7.25 -3.88 -9.55
C MET A 99 6.55 -5.05 -8.84
N ASP A 100 7.15 -5.56 -7.75
CA ASP A 100 6.51 -6.57 -6.90
C ASP A 100 5.21 -6.05 -6.31
N PHE A 101 5.20 -4.78 -5.90
CA PHE A 101 4.01 -4.08 -5.44
C PHE A 101 2.93 -4.06 -6.52
N ALA A 102 3.23 -3.55 -7.71
CA ALA A 102 2.27 -3.46 -8.82
C ALA A 102 1.70 -4.84 -9.20
N LEU A 103 2.55 -5.87 -9.31
CA LEU A 103 2.12 -7.24 -9.61
C LEU A 103 1.23 -7.83 -8.51
N THR A 104 1.52 -7.52 -7.24
CA THR A 104 0.67 -7.92 -6.11
C THR A 104 -0.70 -7.23 -6.17
N LEU A 105 -0.77 -5.96 -6.55
CA LEU A 105 -2.05 -5.25 -6.73
C LEU A 105 -2.88 -5.86 -7.85
N ILE A 106 -2.24 -6.21 -8.98
CA ILE A 106 -2.90 -6.89 -10.10
C ILE A 106 -3.47 -8.23 -9.65
N GLU A 107 -2.72 -9.00 -8.87
CA GLU A 107 -3.19 -10.28 -8.33
C GLU A 107 -4.41 -10.11 -7.41
N HIS A 108 -4.40 -9.12 -6.52
CA HIS A 108 -5.54 -8.84 -5.63
C HIS A 108 -6.81 -8.45 -6.39
N LEU A 109 -6.67 -7.74 -7.50
CA LEU A 109 -7.80 -7.26 -8.29
C LEU A 109 -8.31 -8.29 -9.32
N LEU A 110 -7.39 -9.02 -9.95
CA LEU A 110 -7.66 -9.81 -11.17
C LEU A 110 -7.21 -11.27 -11.06
N GLY A 111 -6.59 -11.67 -9.95
CA GLY A 111 -6.13 -13.03 -9.68
C GLY A 111 -4.74 -13.36 -10.25
N ALA A 112 -4.21 -14.50 -9.79
CA ALA A 112 -2.85 -14.95 -10.09
C ALA A 112 -2.60 -15.18 -11.60
N ALA A 113 -3.62 -15.61 -12.35
CA ALA A 113 -3.51 -15.81 -13.80
C ALA A 113 -3.17 -14.49 -14.52
N LYS A 114 -3.86 -13.39 -14.15
CA LYS A 114 -3.61 -12.08 -14.75
C LYS A 114 -2.26 -11.51 -14.31
N ARG A 115 -1.88 -11.69 -13.04
CA ARG A 115 -0.52 -11.36 -12.58
C ARG A 115 0.53 -12.05 -13.46
N HIS A 116 0.42 -13.37 -13.65
CA HIS A 116 1.40 -14.14 -14.43
C HIS A 116 1.48 -13.68 -15.90
N GLU A 117 0.32 -13.43 -16.51
CA GLU A 117 0.22 -12.88 -17.87
C GLU A 117 0.96 -11.54 -17.99
N VAL A 118 0.78 -10.63 -17.03
CA VAL A 118 1.44 -9.31 -17.01
C VAL A 118 2.93 -9.44 -16.69
N GLU A 119 3.32 -10.36 -15.81
CA GLU A 119 4.71 -10.52 -15.36
C GLU A 119 5.63 -11.12 -16.42
N GLN A 120 5.15 -12.09 -17.21
CA GLN A 120 5.95 -12.78 -18.24
C GLN A 120 6.73 -11.84 -19.17
N PRO A 121 6.11 -10.85 -19.84
CA PRO A 121 6.82 -9.97 -20.76
C PRO A 121 7.76 -8.98 -20.08
N LEU A 122 7.73 -8.85 -18.75
CA LEU A 122 8.63 -7.95 -18.00
C LEU A 122 10.05 -8.51 -17.85
N LEU A 123 10.27 -9.81 -18.15
CA LEU A 123 11.58 -10.48 -18.09
C LEU A 123 12.32 -10.23 -16.76
N ARG A 124 11.57 -10.24 -15.65
CA ARG A 124 12.10 -9.98 -14.31
C ARG A 124 13.04 -11.12 -13.89
N PRO A 125 14.14 -10.82 -13.17
CA PRO A 125 14.91 -11.85 -12.50
C PRO A 125 13.98 -12.66 -11.58
N GLN A 126 14.10 -13.99 -11.64
CA GLN A 126 13.47 -14.83 -10.63
C GLN A 126 14.22 -14.60 -9.31
N GLY A 127 13.47 -14.28 -8.25
CA GLY A 127 14.01 -14.06 -6.91
C GLY A 127 14.54 -15.34 -6.27
#